data_AF-A0A6I7PCA8-F1
#
_entry.id   AF-A0A6I7PCA8-F1
#
_cell.length_a   1.000
_cell.length_b   1.000
_cell.length_c   1.000
_cell.angle_alpha   90.00
_cell.angle_beta   90.00
_cell.angle_gamma   90.00
#
_symmetry.space_group_name_H-M   'P 1'
#
loop_
_entity.id
_entity.type
_entity.pdbx_description
1 polymer ?
#
loop_
_entity_poly.entity_id
_entity_poly.type
_entity_poly.pdbx_seq_one_letter_code
_entity_poly.pdbx_strand_id
1 'polypeptide(L)'
;MPEMGFLRFTVPFLLLIMLPLPAVPHDHEQLQTPFSAAEIERFIEDWPDFVTWAGMGEAAVERGLAGRGWHTGRFYYVANQVSAGLVQLEEAERLSQAAEELEQQRAAIRQSPHLTDEQKEQMITRLGRQPAASTPAPAGEAGHAVDSAELLLIHAWRDELKRVLRIDY
;
A
#
# COMPACT_ATOMS: atom_id res chain seq x y z
N MET A 1 5.02 -34.66 9.48
CA MET A 1 6.06 -33.67 9.13
C MET A 1 5.46 -32.77 8.07
N PRO A 2 5.10 -31.51 8.38
CA PRO A 2 4.67 -30.57 7.35
C PRO A 2 5.90 -29.85 6.78
N GLU A 3 5.99 -29.85 5.46
CA GLU A 3 7.01 -29.13 4.72
C GLU A 3 6.83 -27.63 4.94
N MET A 4 7.90 -26.98 5.42
CA MET A 4 8.00 -25.53 5.48
C MET A 4 8.15 -25.01 4.06
N GLY A 5 7.04 -24.56 3.48
CA GLY A 5 7.03 -23.73 2.28
C GLY A 5 7.78 -22.43 2.57
N PHE A 6 9.04 -22.38 2.13
CA PHE A 6 9.86 -21.19 2.09
C PHE A 6 9.09 -20.05 1.40
N LEU A 7 8.79 -18.99 2.13
CA LEU A 7 8.47 -17.69 1.52
C LEU A 7 9.66 -17.27 0.68
N ARG A 8 9.54 -17.44 -0.64
CA ARG A 8 10.38 -16.77 -1.63
C ARG A 8 9.95 -15.31 -1.69
N PHE A 9 10.36 -14.52 -0.70
CA PHE A 9 10.42 -13.08 -0.89
C PHE A 9 11.49 -12.82 -1.96
N THR A 10 11.07 -12.39 -3.14
CA THR A 10 12.00 -11.83 -4.12
C THR A 10 12.38 -10.45 -3.56
N VAL A 11 13.65 -10.29 -3.19
CA VAL A 11 14.20 -9.16 -2.43
C VAL A 11 14.70 -8.04 -3.36
N PRO A 12 13.83 -7.14 -3.88
CA PRO A 12 14.33 -5.80 -4.18
C PRO A 12 13.59 -4.69 -3.42
N PHE A 13 12.44 -5.00 -2.79
CA PHE A 13 11.61 -3.97 -2.13
C PHE A 13 12.22 -3.42 -0.83
N LEU A 14 13.06 -4.21 -0.16
CA LEU A 14 13.56 -3.87 1.18
C LEU A 14 14.85 -3.03 1.18
N LEU A 15 15.48 -2.82 0.01
CA LEU A 15 16.74 -2.09 -0.10
C LEU A 15 16.58 -0.58 -0.26
N LEU A 16 15.36 -0.08 -0.46
CA LEU A 16 15.09 1.36 -0.61
C LEU A 16 15.05 2.14 0.72
N ILE A 17 14.98 1.45 1.86
CA ILE A 17 14.71 2.07 3.18
C ILE A 17 16.02 2.44 3.93
N MET A 18 17.18 1.97 3.46
CA MET A 18 18.44 2.00 4.24
C MET A 18 19.61 2.72 3.56
N LEU A 19 19.35 3.72 2.73
CA LEU A 19 20.40 4.63 2.23
C LEU A 19 20.36 5.95 3.02
N PRO A 20 21.41 6.30 3.77
CA PRO A 20 21.50 7.59 4.43
C PRO A 20 21.66 8.69 3.37
N LEU A 21 20.63 9.51 3.17
CA LEU A 21 20.67 10.66 2.25
C LEU A 21 21.73 11.67 2.71
N PRO A 22 22.65 12.11 1.82
CA PRO A 22 23.47 13.29 2.08
C PRO A 22 22.55 14.52 2.19
N ALA A 23 22.74 15.31 3.24
CA ALA A 23 22.02 16.56 3.47
C ALA A 23 22.42 17.61 2.41
N VAL A 24 21.79 17.56 1.24
CA VAL A 24 21.86 18.61 0.22
C VAL A 24 20.75 19.60 0.53
N PRO A 25 21.05 20.86 0.86
CA PRO A 25 20.05 21.80 1.33
C PRO A 25 19.40 22.54 0.14
N HIS A 26 18.68 21.88 -0.77
CA HIS A 26 17.83 22.52 -1.79
C HIS A 26 16.50 21.71 -1.93
N ASP A 27 15.37 22.41 -2.02
CA ASP A 27 14.03 21.92 -2.43
C ASP A 27 13.14 21.17 -1.44
N HIS A 28 12.95 21.70 -0.22
CA HIS A 28 11.87 21.23 0.65
C HIS A 28 10.46 21.55 0.10
N GLU A 29 10.31 22.57 -0.75
CA GLU A 29 9.00 23.02 -1.24
C GLU A 29 8.44 22.11 -2.36
N GLN A 30 9.31 21.57 -3.22
CA GLN A 30 8.92 20.70 -4.34
C GLN A 30 8.59 19.26 -3.90
N LEU A 31 9.01 18.87 -2.70
CA LEU A 31 8.63 17.61 -2.06
C LEU A 31 7.32 17.72 -1.26
N GLN A 32 6.76 18.93 -1.10
CA GLN A 32 5.50 19.16 -0.38
C GLN A 32 4.28 19.28 -1.30
N THR A 33 4.49 19.48 -2.61
CA THR A 33 3.38 19.52 -3.57
C THR A 33 2.93 18.11 -3.94
N PRO A 34 1.62 17.79 -3.88
CA PRO A 34 1.07 16.54 -4.40
C PRO A 34 1.54 16.25 -5.83
N PHE A 35 1.75 14.98 -6.17
CA PHE A 35 2.07 14.61 -7.55
C PHE A 35 0.84 14.64 -8.45
N SER A 36 1.09 14.91 -9.72
CA SER A 36 0.07 15.03 -10.76
C SER A 36 -0.13 13.72 -11.54
N ALA A 37 -1.20 13.67 -12.35
CA ALA A 37 -1.46 12.55 -13.27
C ALA A 37 -0.29 12.28 -14.23
N ALA A 38 0.35 13.34 -14.75
CA ALA A 38 1.51 13.20 -15.64
C ALA A 38 2.73 12.59 -14.91
N GLU A 39 2.90 12.87 -13.63
CA GLU A 39 4.02 12.33 -12.84
C GLU A 39 3.84 10.86 -12.52
N ILE A 40 2.61 10.41 -12.19
CA ILE A 40 2.34 8.98 -11.97
C ILE A 40 2.44 8.19 -13.28
N GLU A 41 1.97 8.73 -14.40
CA GLU A 41 2.14 8.10 -15.72
C GLU A 41 3.61 7.91 -16.07
N ARG A 42 4.41 8.98 -15.92
CA ARG A 42 5.85 8.93 -16.15
C ARG A 42 6.57 7.99 -15.18
N PHE A 43 6.15 7.96 -13.92
CA PHE A 43 6.69 7.04 -12.92
C PHE A 43 6.46 5.57 -13.34
N ILE A 44 5.25 5.25 -13.79
CA ILE A 44 4.89 3.92 -14.30
C ILE A 44 5.77 3.55 -15.51
N GLU A 45 5.96 4.48 -16.44
CA GLU A 45 6.80 4.27 -17.63
C GLU A 45 8.27 4.03 -17.28
N ASP A 46 8.83 4.82 -16.36
CA ASP A 46 10.26 4.80 -16.02
C ASP A 46 10.64 3.74 -14.97
N TRP A 47 9.66 3.17 -14.24
CA TRP A 47 9.93 2.21 -13.15
C TRP A 47 10.75 0.97 -13.56
N PRO A 48 10.49 0.29 -14.70
CA PRO A 48 11.28 -0.89 -15.08
C PRO A 48 12.77 -0.60 -15.28
N ASP A 49 13.07 0.56 -15.85
CA ASP A 49 14.44 1.02 -16.04
C ASP A 49 15.08 1.41 -14.71
N PHE A 50 14.33 2.07 -13.84
CA PHE A 50 14.76 2.34 -12.47
C PHE A 50 15.19 1.07 -11.72
N VAL A 51 14.39 -0.01 -11.80
CA VAL A 51 14.74 -1.30 -11.19
C VAL A 51 16.05 -1.86 -11.75
N THR A 52 16.26 -1.70 -13.06
CA THR A 52 17.51 -2.11 -13.72
C THR A 52 18.70 -1.30 -13.20
N TRP A 53 18.56 0.03 -13.07
CA TRP A 53 19.60 0.89 -12.53
C TRP A 53 19.89 0.63 -11.06
N ALA A 54 18.85 0.38 -10.25
CA ALA A 54 18.99 0.04 -8.85
C ALA A 54 19.82 -1.24 -8.66
N GLY A 55 19.65 -2.23 -9.53
CA GLY A 55 20.50 -3.44 -9.55
C GLY A 55 21.97 -3.19 -9.91
N MET A 56 22.29 -2.07 -10.54
CA MET A 56 23.66 -1.66 -10.91
C MET A 56 24.31 -0.71 -9.89
N GLY A 57 23.54 -0.20 -8.92
CA GLY A 57 24.01 0.65 -7.83
C GLY A 57 23.63 2.14 -7.96
N GLU A 58 23.90 2.90 -6.90
CA GLU A 58 23.44 4.28 -6.71
C GLU A 58 23.86 5.23 -7.86
N ALA A 59 25.13 5.18 -8.29
CA ALA A 59 25.61 6.01 -9.40
C ALA A 59 24.94 5.69 -10.75
N ALA A 60 24.37 4.49 -10.93
CA ALA A 60 23.57 4.16 -12.11
C ALA A 60 22.16 4.74 -11.98
N VAL A 61 21.56 4.70 -10.79
CA VAL A 61 20.24 5.31 -10.50
C VAL A 61 20.29 6.82 -10.73
N GLU A 62 21.26 7.52 -10.16
CA GLU A 62 21.38 8.97 -10.31
C GLU A 62 21.51 9.37 -11.78
N ARG A 63 22.39 8.68 -12.54
CA ARG A 63 22.57 8.95 -13.97
C ARG A 63 21.33 8.59 -14.79
N GLY A 64 20.67 7.49 -14.46
CA GLY A 64 19.47 7.03 -15.16
C GLY A 64 18.30 8.00 -14.96
N LEU A 65 18.00 8.36 -13.72
CA LEU A 65 16.97 9.34 -13.38
C LEU A 65 17.27 10.71 -13.99
N ALA A 66 18.50 11.22 -13.85
CA ALA A 66 18.89 12.48 -14.48
C ALA A 66 18.78 12.43 -16.01
N GLY A 67 19.16 11.30 -16.64
CA GLY A 67 19.03 11.08 -18.08
C GLY A 67 17.59 11.03 -18.57
N ARG A 68 16.64 10.63 -17.72
CA ARG A 68 15.20 10.73 -17.97
C ARG A 68 14.61 12.09 -17.60
N GLY A 69 15.40 13.01 -17.03
CA GLY A 69 14.96 14.34 -16.59
C GLY A 69 14.22 14.33 -15.24
N TRP A 70 14.42 13.30 -14.41
CA TRP A 70 13.88 13.26 -13.05
C TRP A 70 14.81 14.00 -12.10
N HIS A 71 14.20 14.71 -11.15
CA HIS A 71 14.87 15.02 -9.90
C HIS A 71 14.79 13.80 -8.98
N THR A 72 15.93 13.31 -8.49
CA THR A 72 16.01 12.08 -7.68
C THR A 72 15.08 12.11 -6.48
N GLY A 73 15.07 13.20 -5.71
CA GLY A 73 14.19 13.34 -4.56
C GLY A 73 12.70 13.30 -4.94
N ARG A 74 12.33 13.84 -6.10
CA ARG A 74 10.93 13.84 -6.57
C ARG A 74 10.49 12.45 -7.01
N PHE A 75 11.36 11.69 -7.67
CA PHE A 75 11.09 10.30 -8.02
C PHE A 75 10.83 9.45 -6.78
N TYR A 76 11.70 9.56 -5.76
CA TYR A 76 11.52 8.84 -4.51
C TYR A 76 10.28 9.28 -3.72
N TYR A 77 9.92 10.57 -3.78
CA TYR A 77 8.66 11.05 -3.23
C TYR A 77 7.47 10.32 -3.86
N VAL A 78 7.38 10.28 -5.20
CA VAL A 78 6.28 9.58 -5.90
C VAL A 78 6.27 8.10 -5.56
N ALA A 79 7.44 7.43 -5.56
CA ALA A 79 7.56 6.03 -5.20
C ALA A 79 7.04 5.73 -3.78
N ASN A 80 7.36 6.61 -2.81
CA ASN A 80 6.92 6.47 -1.44
C ASN A 80 5.40 6.66 -1.30
N GLN A 81 4.84 7.70 -1.92
CA GLN A 81 3.39 7.95 -1.88
C GLN A 81 2.59 6.84 -2.57
N VAL A 82 3.06 6.35 -3.72
CA VAL A 82 2.46 5.20 -4.41
C VAL A 82 2.44 3.96 -3.51
N SER A 83 3.56 3.66 -2.86
CA SER A 83 3.66 2.49 -1.97
C SER A 83 2.72 2.62 -0.77
N ALA A 84 2.73 3.77 -0.09
CA ALA A 84 1.85 4.03 1.04
C ALA A 84 0.36 4.00 0.65
N GLY A 85 0.02 4.57 -0.51
CA GLY A 85 -1.36 4.63 -1.00
C GLY A 85 -1.90 3.25 -1.36
N LEU A 86 -1.09 2.38 -1.98
CA LEU A 86 -1.49 1.00 -2.28
C LEU A 86 -1.80 0.21 -1.00
N VAL A 87 -0.97 0.34 0.04
CA VAL A 87 -1.22 -0.26 1.36
C VAL A 87 -2.51 0.29 1.98
N GLN A 88 -2.73 1.60 1.91
CA GLN A 88 -3.93 2.23 2.44
C GLN A 88 -5.21 1.75 1.73
N LEU A 89 -5.16 1.60 0.40
CA LEU A 89 -6.28 1.08 -0.40
C LEU A 89 -6.58 -0.40 -0.10
N GLU A 90 -5.55 -1.21 0.08
CA GLU A 90 -5.71 -2.61 0.45
C GLU A 90 -6.31 -2.77 1.85
N GLU A 91 -5.82 -2.00 2.83
CA GLU A 91 -6.38 -2.00 4.18
C GLU A 91 -7.87 -1.60 4.16
N ALA A 92 -8.21 -0.55 3.41
CA ALA A 92 -9.59 -0.11 3.26
C ALA A 92 -10.49 -1.19 2.63
N GLU A 93 -9.99 -1.88 1.61
CA GLU A 93 -10.71 -2.99 0.97
C GLU A 93 -10.91 -4.17 1.94
N ARG A 94 -9.86 -4.55 2.68
CA ARG A 94 -9.94 -5.61 3.69
C ARG A 94 -10.96 -5.28 4.78
N LEU A 95 -10.97 -4.04 5.25
CA LEU A 95 -11.95 -3.58 6.24
C LEU A 95 -13.38 -3.60 5.70
N SER A 96 -13.58 -3.23 4.44
CA SER A 96 -14.90 -3.30 3.78
C SER A 96 -15.38 -4.74 3.67
N GLN A 97 -14.52 -5.65 3.20
CA GLN A 97 -14.84 -7.08 3.09
C GLN A 97 -15.19 -7.68 4.45
N ALA A 98 -14.40 -7.39 5.50
CA ALA A 98 -14.69 -7.86 6.85
C ALA A 98 -16.03 -7.34 7.39
N ALA A 99 -16.40 -6.08 7.08
CA ALA A 99 -17.68 -5.51 7.46
C ALA A 99 -18.85 -6.20 6.72
N GLU A 100 -18.70 -6.48 5.43
CA GLU A 100 -19.69 -7.22 4.64
C GLU A 100 -19.87 -8.65 5.14
N GLU A 101 -18.78 -9.37 5.42
CA GLU A 101 -18.82 -10.72 6.00
C GLU A 101 -19.55 -10.74 7.34
N LEU A 102 -19.29 -9.76 8.21
CA LEU A 102 -19.95 -9.64 9.49
C LEU A 102 -21.47 -9.44 9.32
N GLU A 103 -21.89 -8.60 8.36
CA GLU A 103 -23.32 -8.37 8.12
C GLU A 103 -24.00 -9.60 7.50
N GLN A 104 -23.32 -10.32 6.60
CA GLN A 104 -23.81 -11.59 6.07
C GLN A 104 -24.01 -12.63 7.19
N GLN A 105 -23.06 -12.74 8.13
CA GLN A 105 -23.18 -13.63 9.28
C GLN A 105 -24.35 -13.25 10.18
N ARG A 106 -24.56 -11.95 10.42
CA ARG A 106 -25.73 -11.46 11.17
C ARG A 106 -27.05 -11.80 10.47
N ALA A 107 -27.12 -11.62 9.16
CA ALA A 107 -28.30 -11.97 8.37
C ALA A 107 -28.60 -13.47 8.45
N ALA A 108 -27.57 -14.33 8.34
CA ALA A 108 -27.71 -15.78 8.44
C ALA A 108 -28.25 -16.21 9.82
N ILE A 109 -27.78 -15.59 10.91
CA ILE A 109 -28.29 -15.87 12.26
C ILE A 109 -29.76 -15.48 12.39
N ARG A 110 -30.14 -14.29 11.90
CA ARG A 110 -31.53 -13.83 11.94
C ARG A 110 -32.48 -14.79 11.22
N GLN A 111 -32.04 -15.30 10.07
CA GLN A 111 -32.82 -16.21 9.23
C GLN A 111 -32.79 -17.68 9.71
N SER A 112 -31.97 -18.02 10.71
CA SER A 112 -31.87 -19.40 11.19
C SER A 112 -33.19 -19.87 11.81
N PRO A 113 -33.79 -20.98 11.32
CA PRO A 113 -35.00 -21.55 11.89
C PRO A 113 -34.73 -22.38 13.17
N HIS A 114 -33.45 -22.61 13.50
CA HIS A 114 -33.04 -23.48 14.61
C HIS A 114 -32.72 -22.72 15.90
N LEU A 115 -32.75 -21.39 15.87
CA LEU A 115 -32.42 -20.54 17.01
C LEU A 115 -33.68 -19.83 17.51
N THR A 116 -33.83 -19.75 18.83
CA THR A 116 -34.81 -18.84 19.43
C THR A 116 -34.36 -17.38 19.25
N ASP A 117 -35.29 -16.43 19.36
CA ASP A 117 -34.96 -15.00 19.21
C ASP A 117 -33.90 -14.55 20.23
N GLU A 118 -33.96 -15.07 21.46
CA GLU A 118 -32.98 -14.78 22.49
C GLU A 118 -31.59 -15.34 22.15
N GLN A 119 -31.52 -16.54 21.56
CA GLN A 119 -30.26 -17.12 21.09
C GLN A 119 -29.68 -16.32 19.91
N LYS A 120 -30.53 -15.85 18.99
CA LYS A 120 -30.11 -15.00 17.86
C LYS A 120 -29.48 -13.70 18.35
N GLU A 121 -30.13 -13.00 19.27
CA GLU A 121 -29.62 -11.75 19.84
C GLU A 121 -28.30 -11.95 20.59
N GLN A 122 -28.17 -13.04 21.36
CA GLN A 122 -26.91 -13.37 22.03
C GLN A 122 -25.77 -13.63 21.02
N MET A 123 -26.03 -14.33 19.91
CA MET A 123 -25.02 -14.61 18.89
C MET A 123 -24.62 -13.36 18.12
N ILE A 124 -25.58 -12.52 17.71
CA ILE A 124 -25.33 -11.24 17.04
C ILE A 124 -24.51 -10.29 17.94
N THR A 125 -24.83 -10.24 19.23
CA THR A 125 -24.10 -9.44 20.22
C THR A 125 -22.65 -9.92 20.39
N ARG A 126 -22.42 -11.24 20.38
CA ARG A 126 -21.06 -11.80 20.44
C ARG A 126 -20.25 -11.46 19.19
N LEU A 127 -20.86 -11.56 18.01
CA LEU A 127 -20.25 -11.18 16.74
C LEU A 127 -19.86 -9.70 16.72
N GLY A 128 -20.71 -8.80 17.22
CA GLY A 128 -20.41 -7.37 17.29
C GLY A 128 -19.31 -6.99 18.29
N ARG A 129 -19.01 -7.85 19.27
CA ARG A 129 -17.90 -7.65 20.23
C ARG A 129 -16.60 -8.31 19.82
N GLN A 130 -16.64 -9.20 18.82
CA GLN A 130 -15.43 -9.79 18.29
C GLN A 130 -14.70 -8.65 17.57
N PRO A 131 -13.55 -8.17 18.08
CA PRO A 131 -12.75 -7.24 17.29
C PRO A 131 -12.49 -7.96 15.97
N ALA A 132 -12.75 -7.30 14.84
CA ALA A 132 -12.34 -7.83 13.54
C ALA A 132 -10.89 -8.29 13.71
N ALA A 133 -10.68 -9.60 13.70
CA ALA A 133 -9.41 -10.18 14.10
C ALA A 133 -8.36 -9.59 13.16
N SER A 134 -7.42 -8.83 13.74
CA SER A 134 -6.41 -8.02 13.03
C SER A 134 -6.86 -6.63 12.57
N THR A 135 -7.43 -5.80 13.45
CA THR A 135 -7.04 -4.38 13.38
C THR A 135 -5.67 -4.31 14.05
N PRO A 136 -4.54 -4.21 13.32
CA PRO A 136 -3.34 -3.74 13.98
C PRO A 136 -3.75 -2.41 14.63
N ALA A 137 -3.53 -2.28 15.94
CA ALA A 137 -3.61 -0.99 16.61
C ALA A 137 -2.92 0.04 15.69
N PRO A 138 -3.47 1.26 15.50
CA PRO A 138 -2.80 2.27 14.68
C PRO A 138 -1.38 2.33 15.20
N ALA A 139 -0.44 1.79 14.43
CA ALA A 139 0.94 1.71 14.85
C ALA A 139 1.31 3.16 15.10
N GLY A 140 1.54 3.47 16.37
CA GLY A 140 1.97 4.78 16.78
C GLY A 140 3.34 4.96 16.20
N GLU A 141 3.39 5.52 15.00
CA GLU A 141 4.54 6.12 14.33
C GLU A 141 4.05 6.59 12.96
N ALA A 142 3.56 7.84 12.92
CA ALA A 142 3.62 8.79 11.80
C ALA A 142 3.89 8.25 10.37
N GLY A 143 3.11 7.28 9.89
CA GLY A 143 2.95 7.06 8.46
C GLY A 143 2.17 8.26 7.94
N HIS A 144 2.82 9.16 7.20
CA HIS A 144 2.12 10.27 6.57
C HIS A 144 0.95 9.69 5.75
N ALA A 145 -0.28 10.05 6.13
CA ALA A 145 -1.44 9.75 5.31
C ALA A 145 -1.19 10.36 3.93
N VAL A 146 -1.36 9.56 2.88
CA VAL A 146 -1.20 10.03 1.50
C VAL A 146 -2.20 11.15 1.26
N ASP A 147 -1.78 12.20 0.54
CA ASP A 147 -2.69 13.28 0.19
C ASP A 147 -3.92 12.74 -0.54
N SER A 148 -5.11 13.32 -0.29
CA SER A 148 -6.35 12.80 -0.86
C SER A 148 -6.37 12.84 -2.40
N ALA A 149 -5.73 13.84 -3.02
CA ALA A 149 -5.63 13.92 -4.47
C ALA A 149 -4.71 12.83 -5.05
N GLU A 150 -3.58 12.57 -4.38
CA GLU A 150 -2.65 11.50 -4.74
C GLU A 150 -3.28 10.12 -4.56
N LEU A 151 -4.03 9.92 -3.47
CA LEU A 151 -4.72 8.66 -3.21
C LEU A 151 -5.77 8.35 -4.29
N LEU A 152 -6.47 9.37 -4.79
CA LEU A 152 -7.39 9.22 -5.92
C LEU A 152 -6.65 8.82 -7.21
N LEU A 153 -5.48 9.40 -7.48
CA LEU A 153 -4.65 9.01 -8.62
C LEU A 153 -4.13 7.58 -8.48
N ILE A 154 -3.63 7.20 -7.30
CA ILE A 154 -3.16 5.84 -7.00
C ILE A 154 -4.29 4.84 -7.16
N HIS A 155 -5.49 5.18 -6.70
CA HIS A 155 -6.67 4.35 -6.89
C HIS A 155 -7.02 4.20 -8.38
N ALA A 156 -6.98 5.29 -9.16
CA ALA A 156 -7.26 5.25 -10.59
C ALA A 156 -6.26 4.40 -11.39
N TRP A 157 -5.00 4.37 -10.95
CA TRP A 157 -3.92 3.61 -11.60
C TRP A 157 -3.56 2.30 -10.86
N ARG A 158 -4.40 1.86 -9.92
CA ARG A 158 -4.07 0.78 -8.97
C ARG A 158 -3.58 -0.51 -9.64
N ASP A 159 -4.31 -0.99 -10.64
CA ASP A 159 -4.00 -2.26 -11.31
C ASP A 159 -2.69 -2.19 -12.09
N GLU A 160 -2.48 -1.06 -12.76
CA GLU A 160 -1.27 -0.81 -13.53
C GLU A 160 -0.04 -0.66 -12.62
N LEU A 161 -0.19 0.07 -11.51
CA LEU A 161 0.83 0.17 -10.48
C LEU A 161 1.18 -1.19 -9.89
N LYS A 162 0.20 -2.02 -9.50
CA LYS A 162 0.46 -3.37 -9.01
C LYS A 162 1.22 -4.22 -10.03
N ARG A 163 0.82 -4.14 -11.31
CA ARG A 163 1.45 -4.85 -12.41
C ARG A 163 2.92 -4.45 -12.60
N VAL A 164 3.21 -3.15 -12.66
CA VAL A 164 4.55 -2.63 -12.91
C VAL A 164 5.46 -2.78 -11.70
N LEU A 165 4.94 -2.60 -10.50
CA LEU A 165 5.67 -2.83 -9.24
C LEU A 165 5.85 -4.32 -8.92
N ARG A 166 5.20 -5.22 -9.67
CA ARG A 166 5.21 -6.69 -9.47
C ARG A 166 4.78 -7.07 -8.05
N ILE A 167 3.74 -6.39 -7.56
CA ILE A 167 3.15 -6.68 -6.25
C ILE A 167 2.05 -7.73 -6.47
N ASP A 168 2.40 -8.99 -6.25
CA ASP A 168 1.45 -10.11 -6.19
C ASP A 168 1.08 -10.34 -4.73
N TYR A 169 -0.23 -10.37 -4.41
CA TYR A 169 -0.78 -10.73 -3.10
C TYR A 169 -1.41 -12.12 -3.15
#